data_AF-A0A5N5XRI7-F1
#
_entry.id   AF-A0A5N5XRI7-F1
#
_cell.length_a   1.000
_cell.length_b   1.000
_cell.length_c   1.000
_cell.angle_alpha   90.00
_cell.angle_beta   90.00
_cell.angle_gamma   90.00
#
_symmetry.space_group_name_H-M   'P 1'
#
loop_
_entity.id
_entity.type
_entity.pdbx_description
1 polymer ?
#
loop_
_entity_poly.entity_id
_entity_poly.type
_entity_poly.pdbx_seq_one_letter_code
_entity_poly.pdbx_strand_id
1 'polypeptide(L)'
;MIQQKKIFSDLFKIIFSFLFAISCFFYDKLTFEFSFGKIKICDIFLGILIFIINYYFIIPKINGNRKEKMVKFLFFFESLILILISLGFLFNPFIERFFLKNFFQINNMILCIIIIHSIVLLYTEYLKKNKPIFPINFFSYLSLFGFSCYLYGKKINLTFFILKFLGLFFLILTLFFIFIFWKRNIFDNKKQKEDNLTE
;
A
#
# COMPACT_ATOMS: atom_id res chain seq x y z
N MET A 1 -10.85 -10.00 -28.47
CA MET A 1 -10.08 -8.87 -27.89
C MET A 1 -10.33 -8.66 -26.38
N ILE A 2 -11.58 -8.65 -25.89
CA ILE A 2 -11.89 -8.42 -24.46
C ILE A 2 -11.36 -9.54 -23.54
N GLN A 3 -11.46 -10.80 -23.97
CA GLN A 3 -11.01 -11.95 -23.17
C GLN A 3 -9.48 -12.00 -23.03
N GLN A 4 -8.73 -11.74 -24.10
CA GLN A 4 -7.26 -11.62 -24.07
C GLN A 4 -6.78 -10.50 -23.13
N LYS A 5 -7.44 -9.33 -23.17
CA LYS A 5 -7.14 -8.23 -22.24
C LYS A 5 -7.36 -8.61 -20.76
N LYS A 6 -8.42 -9.37 -20.47
CA LYS A 6 -8.71 -9.86 -19.10
C LYS A 6 -7.66 -10.88 -18.63
N ILE A 7 -7.29 -11.84 -19.49
CA ILE A 7 -6.26 -12.83 -19.20
C ILE A 7 -4.92 -12.15 -18.90
N PHE A 8 -4.52 -11.19 -19.74
CA PHE A 8 -3.30 -10.41 -19.53
C PHE A 8 -3.32 -9.64 -18.21
N SER A 9 -4.45 -8.98 -17.89
CA SER A 9 -4.60 -8.24 -16.63
C SER A 9 -4.43 -9.14 -15.40
N ASP A 10 -4.98 -10.36 -15.42
CA ASP A 10 -4.87 -11.25 -14.26
C ASP A 10 -3.49 -11.88 -14.13
N LEU A 11 -2.85 -12.25 -15.25
CA LEU A 11 -1.46 -12.67 -15.25
C LEU A 11 -0.53 -11.56 -14.71
N PHE A 12 -0.76 -10.32 -15.12
CA PHE A 12 -0.02 -9.18 -14.61
C PHE A 12 -0.18 -9.03 -13.09
N LYS A 13 -1.40 -9.15 -12.55
CA LYS A 13 -1.64 -9.10 -11.09
C LYS A 13 -0.91 -10.22 -10.34
N ILE A 14 -0.95 -11.44 -10.88
CA ILE A 14 -0.26 -12.60 -10.30
C ILE A 14 1.24 -12.35 -10.28
N ILE A 15 1.83 -11.96 -11.42
CA ILE A 15 3.27 -11.71 -11.54
C ILE A 15 3.69 -10.55 -10.62
N PHE A 16 2.93 -9.45 -10.62
CA PHE A 16 3.23 -8.28 -9.79
C PHE A 16 3.19 -8.63 -8.30
N SER A 17 2.12 -9.30 -7.83
CA SER A 17 2.00 -9.70 -6.43
C SER A 17 3.09 -10.70 -6.01
N PHE A 18 3.45 -11.63 -6.89
CA PHE A 18 4.52 -12.58 -6.64
C PHE A 18 5.91 -11.91 -6.55
N LEU A 19 6.24 -11.04 -7.52
CA LEU A 19 7.49 -10.28 -7.51
C LEU A 19 7.60 -9.40 -6.28
N PHE A 20 6.50 -8.75 -5.88
CA PHE A 20 6.44 -7.95 -4.68
C PHE A 20 6.70 -8.79 -3.42
N ALA A 21 6.07 -9.97 -3.32
CA ALA A 21 6.27 -10.89 -2.19
C ALA A 21 7.74 -11.34 -2.07
N ILE A 22 8.34 -11.79 -3.18
CA ILE A 22 9.76 -12.18 -3.23
C ILE A 22 10.64 -11.00 -2.83
N SER A 23 10.36 -9.80 -3.36
CA SER A 23 11.13 -8.60 -3.05
C SER A 23 11.14 -8.28 -1.55
N CYS A 24 10.00 -8.46 -0.87
CA CYS A 24 9.91 -8.30 0.57
C CYS A 24 10.66 -9.38 1.35
N PHE A 25 10.58 -10.66 0.92
CA PHE A 25 11.29 -11.75 1.61
C PHE A 25 12.81 -11.65 1.47
N PHE A 26 13.29 -11.17 0.32
CA PHE A 26 14.71 -11.07 -0.03
C PHE A 26 15.18 -9.61 -0.15
N TYR A 27 14.65 -8.74 0.72
CA TYR A 27 14.89 -7.30 0.74
C TYR A 27 16.36 -6.89 0.56
N ASP A 28 17.27 -7.52 1.30
CA ASP A 28 18.70 -7.17 1.27
C ASP A 28 19.50 -7.82 0.14
N LYS A 29 18.92 -8.80 -0.57
CA LYS A 29 19.62 -9.53 -1.65
C LYS A 29 19.32 -8.97 -3.04
N LEU A 30 18.16 -8.34 -3.21
CA LEU A 30 17.70 -7.82 -4.49
C LEU A 30 18.06 -6.35 -4.64
N THR A 31 19.36 -6.10 -4.84
CA THR A 31 19.94 -4.76 -4.94
C THR A 31 20.61 -4.53 -6.28
N PHE A 32 20.36 -3.37 -6.88
CA PHE A 32 21.10 -2.88 -8.03
C PHE A 32 22.14 -1.87 -7.56
N GLU A 33 23.41 -2.11 -7.91
CA GLU A 33 24.50 -1.20 -7.60
C GLU A 33 24.72 -0.26 -8.78
N PHE A 34 24.58 1.04 -8.52
CA PHE A 34 24.90 2.10 -9.46
C PHE A 34 26.07 2.92 -8.89
N SER A 35 26.75 3.69 -9.75
CA SER A 35 27.84 4.60 -9.33
C SER A 35 27.41 5.63 -8.28
N PHE A 36 26.10 5.90 -8.18
CA PHE A 36 25.52 6.90 -7.28
C PHE A 36 24.80 6.29 -6.06
N GLY A 37 24.82 4.96 -5.87
CA GLY A 37 24.19 4.31 -4.72
C GLY A 37 23.64 2.90 -4.98
N LYS A 38 23.16 2.25 -3.91
CA LYS A 38 22.53 0.91 -3.97
C LYS A 38 21.01 1.03 -3.90
N ILE A 39 20.33 0.73 -4.99
CA ILE A 39 18.87 0.77 -5.06
C ILE A 39 18.32 -0.62 -4.78
N LYS A 40 17.45 -0.75 -3.77
CA LYS A 40 16.77 -2.02 -3.49
C LYS A 40 15.47 -2.08 -4.25
N ILE A 41 15.20 -3.20 -4.91
CA ILE A 41 13.97 -3.41 -5.68
C ILE A 41 12.73 -3.23 -4.79
N CYS A 42 12.83 -3.63 -3.53
CA CYS A 42 11.74 -3.52 -2.57
C CYS A 42 11.38 -2.07 -2.25
N ASP A 43 12.36 -1.16 -2.20
CA ASP A 43 12.09 0.26 -1.95
C ASP A 43 11.28 0.86 -3.12
N ILE A 44 11.61 0.49 -4.37
CA ILE A 44 10.84 0.88 -5.56
C ILE A 44 9.40 0.36 -5.46
N PHE A 45 9.24 -0.92 -5.16
CA PHE A 45 7.92 -1.54 -5.03
C PHE A 45 7.10 -0.91 -3.91
N LEU A 46 7.68 -0.62 -2.74
CA LEU A 46 7.02 0.09 -1.65
C LEU A 46 6.56 1.49 -2.07
N GLY A 47 7.41 2.24 -2.78
CA GLY A 47 7.05 3.54 -3.34
C GLY A 47 5.83 3.44 -4.26
N ILE A 48 5.84 2.49 -5.20
CA ILE A 48 4.71 2.22 -6.11
C ILE A 48 3.45 1.83 -5.32
N LEU A 49 3.58 0.95 -4.33
CA LEU A 49 2.45 0.51 -3.51
C LEU A 49 1.80 1.68 -2.76
N ILE A 50 2.60 2.55 -2.15
CA ILE A 50 2.10 3.74 -1.45
C ILE A 50 1.38 4.68 -2.43
N PHE A 51 1.92 4.83 -3.64
CA PHE A 51 1.29 5.62 -4.69
C PHE A 51 -0.07 5.04 -5.10
N ILE A 52 -0.16 3.72 -5.29
CA ILE A 52 -1.41 3.00 -5.59
C ILE A 52 -2.41 3.18 -4.44
N ILE A 53 -1.97 3.03 -3.18
CA ILE A 53 -2.83 3.21 -2.00
C ILE A 53 -3.39 4.64 -1.97
N ASN A 54 -2.53 5.64 -2.16
CA ASN A 54 -2.95 7.03 -2.18
C ASN A 54 -3.99 7.30 -3.28
N TYR A 55 -3.71 6.82 -4.50
CA TYR A 55 -4.59 7.01 -5.65
C TYR A 55 -5.98 6.36 -5.47
N TYR A 56 -6.04 5.12 -4.96
CA TYR A 56 -7.31 4.39 -4.84
C TYR A 56 -8.07 4.65 -3.54
N PHE A 57 -7.40 4.96 -2.43
CA PHE A 57 -8.08 5.08 -1.12
C PHE A 57 -8.25 6.51 -0.63
N ILE A 58 -7.34 7.43 -0.98
CA ILE A 58 -7.33 8.78 -0.39
C ILE A 58 -7.88 9.79 -1.38
N ILE A 59 -7.44 9.77 -2.64
CA ILE A 59 -7.94 10.70 -3.68
C ILE A 59 -9.48 10.63 -3.85
N PRO A 60 -10.14 9.45 -3.84
CA PRO A 60 -11.59 9.40 -3.96
C PRO A 60 -12.31 10.06 -2.78
N LYS A 61 -11.73 10.06 -1.57
CA LYS A 61 -12.30 10.74 -0.40
C LYS A 61 -12.27 12.27 -0.53
N ILE A 62 -11.30 12.82 -1.27
CA ILE A 62 -11.25 14.25 -1.62
C ILE A 62 -12.44 14.61 -2.53
N ASN A 63 -12.76 13.75 -3.49
CA ASN A 63 -13.79 14.01 -4.49
C ASN A 63 -15.21 13.72 -3.99
N GLY A 64 -15.39 12.68 -3.17
CA GLY A 64 -16.69 12.22 -2.67
C GLY A 64 -17.33 13.08 -1.57
N ASN A 65 -16.54 13.70 -0.69
CA ASN A 65 -17.05 14.46 0.46
C ASN A 65 -17.47 15.89 0.09
N ARG A 66 -18.49 16.03 -0.78
CA ARG A 66 -18.91 17.33 -1.38
C ARG A 66 -19.24 18.45 -0.39
N LYS A 67 -19.62 18.15 0.86
CA LYS A 67 -20.17 19.16 1.78
C LYS A 67 -19.18 19.68 2.85
N GLU A 68 -18.03 19.03 3.07
CA GLU A 68 -17.11 19.39 4.16
C GLU A 68 -15.73 19.79 3.60
N LYS A 69 -15.58 21.08 3.25
CA LYS A 69 -14.34 21.65 2.67
C LYS A 69 -13.10 21.30 3.51
N MET A 70 -13.21 21.33 4.84
CA MET A 70 -12.11 21.03 5.75
C MET A 70 -11.65 19.56 5.66
N VAL A 71 -12.60 18.61 5.54
CA VAL A 71 -12.28 17.19 5.39
C VAL A 71 -11.55 16.92 4.07
N LYS A 72 -11.94 17.60 2.98
CA LYS A 72 -11.21 17.52 1.71
C LYS A 72 -9.78 18.01 1.83
N PHE A 73 -9.57 19.13 2.53
CA PHE A 73 -8.24 19.69 2.75
C PHE A 73 -7.34 18.72 3.52
N LEU A 74 -7.86 18.05 4.55
CA LEU A 74 -7.12 17.03 5.30
C LEU A 74 -6.67 15.85 4.42
N PHE A 75 -7.58 15.28 3.61
CA PHE A 75 -7.23 14.19 2.69
C PHE A 75 -6.28 14.65 1.56
N PHE A 76 -6.38 15.90 1.12
CA PHE A 76 -5.43 16.48 0.17
C PHE A 76 -4.02 16.58 0.78
N PHE A 77 -3.92 17.09 2.01
CA PHE A 77 -2.65 17.17 2.72
C PHE A 77 -2.05 15.78 2.98
N GLU A 78 -2.88 14.81 3.37
CA GLU A 78 -2.48 13.40 3.49
C GLU A 78 -1.88 12.89 2.17
N SER A 79 -2.58 13.13 1.06
CA SER A 79 -2.15 12.70 -0.26
C SER A 79 -0.81 13.30 -0.68
N LEU A 80 -0.58 14.59 -0.40
CA LEU A 80 0.70 15.25 -0.65
C LEU A 80 1.82 14.59 0.15
N ILE A 81 1.62 14.32 1.44
CA ILE A 81 2.67 13.70 2.25
C ILE A 81 2.95 12.27 1.78
N LEU A 82 1.93 11.50 1.41
CA LEU A 82 2.15 10.14 0.89
C LEU A 82 2.91 10.13 -0.44
N ILE A 83 2.69 11.12 -1.31
CA ILE A 83 3.50 11.30 -2.52
C ILE A 83 4.95 11.58 -2.14
N LEU A 84 5.21 12.48 -1.18
CA LEU A 84 6.55 12.77 -0.70
C LEU A 84 7.23 11.55 -0.09
N ILE A 85 6.51 10.73 0.68
CA ILE A 85 7.04 9.49 1.27
C ILE A 85 7.32 8.44 0.18
N SER A 86 6.42 8.30 -0.80
CA SER A 86 6.61 7.41 -1.96
C SER A 86 7.87 7.78 -2.75
N LEU A 87 8.08 9.08 -3.01
CA LEU A 87 9.32 9.60 -3.61
C LEU A 87 10.51 9.36 -2.68
N GLY A 88 10.33 9.51 -1.37
CA GLY A 88 11.34 9.22 -0.35
C GLY A 88 11.91 7.80 -0.47
N PHE A 89 11.08 6.79 -0.71
CA PHE A 89 11.53 5.42 -0.95
C PHE A 89 12.41 5.29 -2.20
N LEU A 90 12.09 6.03 -3.27
CA LEU A 90 12.87 6.02 -4.50
C LEU A 90 14.21 6.75 -4.36
N PHE A 91 14.23 7.85 -3.60
CA PHE A 91 15.41 8.70 -3.44
C PHE A 91 16.30 8.35 -2.25
N ASN A 92 15.82 7.53 -1.30
CA ASN A 92 16.59 7.12 -0.12
C ASN A 92 18.03 6.64 -0.44
N PRO A 93 18.28 5.85 -1.50
CA PRO A 93 19.63 5.44 -1.89
C PRO A 93 20.62 6.58 -2.18
N PHE A 94 20.13 7.77 -2.55
CA PHE A 94 20.93 8.92 -2.94
C PHE A 94 21.20 9.89 -1.77
N ILE A 95 20.66 9.60 -0.58
CA ILE A 95 20.74 10.49 0.58
C ILE A 95 21.97 10.14 1.42
N GLU A 96 22.99 10.98 1.35
CA GLU A 96 24.23 10.80 2.12
C GLU A 96 24.14 11.37 3.56
N ARG A 97 23.30 12.40 3.78
CA ARG A 97 23.19 13.04 5.10
C ARG A 97 22.56 12.10 6.12
N PHE A 98 23.30 11.81 7.20
CA PHE A 98 22.90 10.87 8.26
C PHE A 98 21.52 11.15 8.86
N PHE A 99 21.19 12.42 9.12
CA PHE A 99 19.89 12.80 9.67
C PHE A 99 18.73 12.43 8.74
N LEU A 100 18.85 12.78 7.46
CA LEU A 100 17.84 12.46 6.44
C LEU A 100 17.75 10.94 6.24
N LYS A 101 18.88 10.25 6.21
CA LYS A 101 18.93 8.79 6.09
C LYS A 101 18.18 8.06 7.21
N ASN A 102 18.24 8.57 8.43
CA ASN A 102 17.45 8.01 9.54
C ASN A 102 15.95 8.27 9.37
N PHE A 103 15.55 9.46 8.91
CA PHE A 103 14.15 9.76 8.63
C PHE A 103 13.58 8.85 7.52
N PHE A 104 14.37 8.60 6.48
CA PHE A 104 14.01 7.76 5.34
C PHE A 104 14.22 6.25 5.56
N GLN A 105 14.36 5.79 6.81
CA GLN A 105 14.28 4.35 7.10
C GLN A 105 12.85 3.85 6.91
N ILE A 106 12.71 2.62 6.39
CA ILE A 106 11.40 2.01 6.07
C ILE A 106 10.44 2.05 7.26
N ASN A 107 10.89 1.65 8.46
CA ASN A 107 10.10 1.69 9.68
C ASN A 107 9.58 3.09 9.99
N ASN A 108 10.43 4.12 9.88
CA ASN A 108 10.08 5.50 10.18
C ASN A 108 9.11 6.06 9.15
N MET A 109 9.34 5.80 7.87
CA MET A 109 8.41 6.21 6.81
C MET A 109 7.02 5.58 6.99
N ILE A 110 6.96 4.29 7.31
CA ILE A 110 5.69 3.58 7.54
C ILE A 110 4.98 4.10 8.80
N LEU A 111 5.71 4.34 9.88
CA LEU A 111 5.14 4.95 11.09
C LEU A 111 4.62 6.36 10.81
N CYS A 112 5.34 7.17 10.02
CA CYS A 112 4.86 8.49 9.59
C CYS A 112 3.55 8.38 8.80
N ILE A 113 3.44 7.45 7.84
CA ILE A 113 2.20 7.18 7.10
C ILE A 113 1.05 6.93 8.08
N ILE A 114 1.27 6.03 9.04
CA ILE A 114 0.25 5.64 10.00
C ILE A 114 -0.17 6.82 10.89
N ILE A 115 0.80 7.60 11.38
CA ILE A 115 0.57 8.78 12.21
C ILE A 115 -0.31 9.79 11.46
N ILE A 116 0.08 10.15 10.23
CA ILE A 116 -0.64 11.14 9.42
C ILE A 116 -2.05 10.65 9.10
N HIS A 117 -2.18 9.39 8.67
CA HIS A 117 -3.48 8.79 8.39
C HIS A 117 -4.39 8.81 9.62
N SER A 118 -3.86 8.47 10.79
CA SER A 118 -4.63 8.45 12.05
C SER A 118 -5.07 9.85 12.46
N ILE A 119 -4.20 10.85 12.35
CA ILE A 119 -4.54 12.26 12.62
C ILE A 119 -5.70 12.69 11.71
N VAL A 120 -5.57 12.45 10.40
CA VAL A 120 -6.60 12.81 9.42
C VAL A 120 -7.92 12.14 9.79
N LEU A 121 -7.92 10.84 10.05
CA LEU A 121 -9.14 10.11 10.43
C LEU A 121 -9.74 10.61 11.74
N LEU A 122 -8.94 10.88 12.77
CA LEU A 122 -9.40 11.46 14.04
C LEU A 122 -10.08 12.81 13.82
N TYR A 123 -9.45 13.71 13.05
CA TYR A 123 -10.05 15.00 12.73
C TYR A 123 -11.33 14.84 11.90
N THR A 124 -11.38 13.91 10.95
CA THR A 124 -12.62 13.67 10.19
C THR A 124 -13.74 13.13 11.07
N GLU A 125 -13.48 12.17 11.96
CA GLU A 125 -14.48 11.67 12.92
C GLU A 125 -14.93 12.77 13.90
N TYR A 126 -14.01 13.62 14.34
CA TYR A 126 -14.32 14.75 15.20
C TYR A 126 -15.27 15.76 14.54
N LEU A 127 -15.09 16.01 13.24
CA LEU A 127 -15.92 16.96 12.47
C LEU A 127 -17.29 16.42 12.08
N LYS A 128 -17.54 15.10 12.20
CA LYS A 128 -18.86 14.53 11.87
C LYS A 128 -19.95 15.10 12.78
N LYS A 129 -21.03 15.56 12.15
CA LYS A 129 -22.20 16.10 12.85
C LYS A 129 -22.99 15.05 13.63
N ASN A 130 -23.10 13.83 13.10
CA ASN A 130 -23.85 12.74 13.70
C ASN A 130 -22.88 11.73 14.33
N LYS A 131 -22.56 11.93 15.61
CA LYS A 131 -21.66 11.04 16.34
C LYS A 131 -22.46 9.92 17.00
N PRO A 132 -22.01 8.65 16.90
CA PRO A 132 -22.59 7.58 17.70
C PRO A 132 -22.32 7.82 19.19
N ILE A 133 -23.18 7.27 20.06
CA ILE A 133 -23.05 7.37 21.52
C ILE A 133 -21.70 6.79 21.99
N PHE A 134 -21.25 5.71 21.36
CA PHE A 134 -19.91 5.14 21.55
C PHE A 134 -19.09 5.24 20.26
N PRO A 135 -18.14 6.20 20.17
CA PRO A 135 -17.35 6.40 18.96
C PRO A 135 -16.16 5.42 18.90
N ILE A 136 -16.44 4.13 18.69
CA ILE A 136 -15.43 3.05 18.62
C ILE A 136 -14.32 3.38 17.61
N ASN A 137 -14.69 3.91 16.43
CA ASN A 137 -13.72 4.31 15.40
C ASN A 137 -12.77 5.41 15.89
N PHE A 138 -13.27 6.37 16.68
CA PHE A 138 -12.42 7.42 17.22
C PHE A 138 -11.38 6.84 18.18
N PHE A 139 -11.80 5.95 19.08
CA PHE A 139 -10.88 5.29 20.01
C PHE A 139 -9.88 4.37 19.31
N SER A 140 -10.28 3.67 18.25
CA SER A 140 -9.35 2.84 17.48
C SER A 140 -8.30 3.70 16.79
N TYR A 141 -8.68 4.81 16.14
CA TYR A 141 -7.72 5.73 15.52
C TYR A 141 -6.83 6.42 16.57
N LEU A 142 -7.35 6.74 17.75
CA LEU A 142 -6.58 7.34 18.84
C LEU A 142 -5.54 6.36 19.39
N SER A 143 -5.94 5.10 19.61
CA SER A 143 -5.03 4.05 20.04
C SER A 143 -3.94 3.80 19.00
N LEU A 144 -4.31 3.80 17.72
CA LEU A 144 -3.38 3.56 16.62
C LEU A 144 -2.39 4.72 16.48
N PHE A 145 -2.86 5.97 16.59
CA PHE A 145 -2.01 7.16 16.66
C PHE A 145 -1.02 7.10 17.85
N GLY A 146 -1.52 6.83 19.06
CA GLY A 146 -0.68 6.76 20.26
C GLY A 146 0.38 5.66 20.16
N PHE A 147 0.00 4.48 19.67
CA PHE A 147 0.91 3.36 19.45
C PHE A 147 1.99 3.70 18.42
N SER A 148 1.64 4.32 17.29
CA SER A 148 2.63 4.70 16.28
C SER A 148 3.59 5.78 16.77
N CYS A 149 3.12 6.78 17.52
CA CYS A 149 3.97 7.79 18.15
C CYS A 149 4.93 7.16 19.17
N TYR A 150 4.44 6.21 19.98
CA TYR A 150 5.27 5.47 20.94
C TYR A 150 6.37 4.68 20.22
N LEU A 151 6.01 3.93 19.17
CA LEU A 151 6.98 3.17 18.37
C LEU A 151 8.01 4.07 17.70
N TYR A 152 7.57 5.22 17.17
CA TYR A 152 8.46 6.20 16.54
C TYR A 152 9.47 6.77 17.54
N GLY A 153 9.01 7.14 18.74
CA GLY A 153 9.87 7.63 19.81
C GLY A 153 10.89 6.60 20.33
N LYS A 154 10.49 5.32 20.38
CA LYS A 154 11.37 4.22 20.80
C LYS A 154 12.41 3.79 19.75
N LYS A 155 12.31 4.29 18.51
CA LYS A 155 13.23 3.97 17.39
C LYS A 155 13.40 2.45 17.16
N ILE A 156 12.32 1.69 17.35
CA ILE A 156 12.36 0.23 17.18
C ILE A 156 12.54 -0.10 15.68
N ASN A 157 13.50 -0.96 15.36
CA ASN A 157 13.69 -1.43 13.99
C ASN A 157 12.63 -2.48 13.63
N LEU A 158 11.51 -2.01 13.10
CA LEU A 158 10.39 -2.86 12.66
C LEU A 158 10.49 -3.27 11.19
N THR A 159 11.52 -2.84 10.48
CA THR A 159 11.67 -3.03 9.03
C THR A 159 11.53 -4.49 8.63
N PHE A 160 12.27 -5.39 9.30
CA PHE A 160 12.20 -6.82 9.01
C PHE A 160 10.80 -7.39 9.21
N PHE A 161 10.16 -7.06 10.33
CA PHE A 161 8.82 -7.54 10.65
C PHE A 161 7.79 -7.05 9.64
N ILE A 162 7.80 -5.76 9.32
CA ILE A 162 6.88 -5.15 8.36
C ILE A 162 7.03 -5.81 6.99
N LEU A 163 8.26 -5.95 6.49
CA LEU A 163 8.52 -6.55 5.18
C LEU A 163 8.10 -8.02 5.13
N LYS A 164 8.38 -8.82 6.16
CA LYS A 164 7.93 -10.23 6.18
C LYS A 164 6.41 -10.35 6.20
N PHE A 165 5.73 -9.49 6.96
CA PHE A 165 4.27 -9.47 6.99
C PHE A 165 3.68 -9.06 5.63
N LEU A 166 4.24 -8.01 5.01
CA LEU A 166 3.86 -7.58 3.66
C LEU A 166 4.10 -8.70 2.63
N GLY A 167 5.27 -9.34 2.69
CA GLY A 167 5.62 -10.45 1.81
C GLY A 167 4.66 -11.63 1.93
N LEU A 168 4.29 -12.00 3.16
CA LEU A 168 3.31 -13.06 3.41
C LEU A 168 1.91 -12.67 2.90
N PHE A 169 1.48 -11.43 3.12
CA PHE A 169 0.21 -10.93 2.60
C PHE A 169 0.14 -10.99 1.06
N PHE A 170 1.19 -10.52 0.37
CA PHE A 170 1.25 -10.58 -1.09
C PHE A 170 1.38 -11.99 -1.65
N LEU A 171 2.01 -12.91 -0.90
CA LEU A 171 2.05 -14.32 -1.25
C LEU A 171 0.66 -14.96 -1.18
N ILE A 172 -0.10 -14.67 -0.12
CA ILE A 172 -1.51 -15.12 -0.01
C ILE A 172 -2.35 -14.54 -1.15
N LEU A 173 -2.18 -13.26 -1.48
CA LEU A 173 -2.86 -12.63 -2.62
C LEU A 173 -2.49 -13.30 -3.95
N THR A 174 -1.22 -13.67 -4.13
CA THR A 174 -0.76 -14.38 -5.33
C THR A 174 -1.50 -15.71 -5.48
N LEU A 175 -1.54 -16.51 -4.41
CA LEU A 175 -2.27 -17.79 -4.39
C LEU A 175 -3.76 -17.60 -4.68
N PHE A 176 -4.37 -16.57 -4.09
CA PHE A 176 -5.77 -16.23 -4.32
C PHE A 176 -6.03 -15.87 -5.79
N PHE A 177 -5.18 -15.06 -6.42
CA PHE A 177 -5.33 -14.71 -7.83
C PHE A 177 -5.10 -15.90 -8.77
N ILE A 178 -4.14 -16.78 -8.47
CA ILE A 178 -3.94 -18.03 -9.21
C ILE A 178 -5.21 -18.89 -9.15
N PHE A 179 -5.80 -19.03 -7.96
CA PHE A 179 -7.03 -19.80 -7.79
C PHE A 179 -8.19 -19.23 -8.62
N ILE A 180 -8.40 -17.90 -8.59
CA ILE A 180 -9.43 -17.24 -9.41
C ILE A 180 -9.18 -17.46 -10.90
N PHE A 181 -7.94 -17.28 -11.34
CA PHE A 181 -7.55 -17.45 -12.74
C PHE A 181 -7.81 -18.88 -13.22
N TRP A 182 -7.40 -19.87 -12.43
CA TRP A 182 -7.61 -21.28 -12.75
C TRP A 182 -9.09 -21.65 -12.80
N LYS A 183 -9.87 -21.25 -11.79
CA LYS A 183 -11.32 -21.47 -11.73
C LYS A 183 -11.98 -20.93 -12.99
N ARG A 184 -11.67 -19.69 -13.39
CA ARG A 184 -12.29 -19.07 -14.57
C ARG A 184 -11.97 -19.82 -15.87
N ASN A 185 -10.71 -20.20 -16.09
CA ASN A 185 -10.33 -20.92 -17.31
C ASN A 185 -11.03 -22.28 -17.43
N ILE A 186 -11.31 -22.96 -16.31
CA ILE A 186 -12.10 -24.20 -16.32
C ILE A 186 -13.55 -23.93 -16.73
N PHE A 187 -14.18 -22.88 -16.21
CA PHE A 187 -15.56 -22.52 -16.56
C PHE A 187 -15.69 -22.13 -18.04
N ASP A 188 -14.79 -21.29 -18.55
CA ASP A 188 -14.81 -20.85 -19.95
C ASP A 188 -14.61 -22.04 -20.92
N ASN A 189 -13.72 -22.97 -20.59
CA ASN A 189 -13.51 -24.19 -21.38
C ASN A 189 -14.72 -25.15 -21.38
N LYS A 190 -15.50 -25.20 -20.29
CA LYS A 190 -16.73 -26.00 -20.24
C LYS A 190 -17.81 -25.40 -21.15
N LYS A 191 -17.99 -24.08 -21.09
CA LYS A 191 -19.01 -23.38 -21.88
C LYS A 191 -18.76 -23.50 -23.39
N GLN A 192 -17.50 -23.37 -23.83
CA GLN A 192 -17.15 -23.59 -25.24
C GLN A 192 -17.39 -25.02 -25.72
N LYS A 193 -17.27 -26.03 -24.85
CA LYS A 193 -17.60 -27.42 -25.22
C LYS A 193 -19.09 -27.65 -25.35
N GLU A 194 -19.92 -26.98 -24.55
CA GLU A 194 -21.38 -27.06 -24.63
C GLU A 194 -21.91 -26.39 -25.89
N ASP A 195 -21.41 -25.20 -26.24
CA ASP A 195 -21.84 -24.46 -27.45
C ASP A 195 -21.51 -25.25 -28.74
N ASN A 196 -20.35 -25.92 -28.81
CA ASN A 196 -19.94 -26.73 -29.96
C ASN A 196 -20.68 -28.09 -30.10
N LEU A 197 -21.43 -28.52 -29.08
CA LEU A 197 -22.24 -29.75 -29.13
C LEU A 197 -23.69 -29.48 -29.57
N THR A 198 -24.09 -28.21 -29.64
CA THR A 198 -25.43 -27.76 -30.02
C THR A 198 -25.53 -27.20 -31.45
N GLU A 199 -24.40 -27.10 -32.17
CA GLU A 199 -24.34 -26.83 -33.63
C GLU A 199 -24.22 -28.13 -34.43
#